data_AF-A0A9J6D3U8-F1
#
_entry.id   AF-A0A9J6D3U8-F1
#
_cell.length_a   1.000
_cell.length_b   1.000
_cell.length_c   1.000
_cell.angle_alpha   90.00
_cell.angle_beta   90.00
_cell.angle_gamma   90.00
#
_symmetry.space_group_name_H-M   'P 1'
#
loop_
_entity.id
_entity.type
_entity.pdbx_description
1 polymer ?
#
loop_
_entity_poly.entity_id
_entity_poly.type
_entity_poly.pdbx_seq_one_letter_code
_entity_poly.pdbx_strand_id
1 'polypeptide(L)'
;MASAASSSGVKKRRALSLEIKECFIRDIESGLKKASVAAKYGVSNTTVLTIYKNKDKLRQQLQQDSSSLSRKRIRTSKYEDVDSALFRWFREVS
;
A
#
# COMPACT_ATOMS: atom_id res chain seq x y z
N MET A 1 -36.00 18.57 13.79
CA MET A 1 -34.74 19.30 14.03
C MET A 1 -33.71 18.31 14.55
N ALA A 2 -32.50 18.37 13.97
CA ALA A 2 -31.21 17.76 14.33
C ALA A 2 -31.16 16.62 15.38
N SER A 3 -30.54 15.50 15.01
CA SER A 3 -29.16 15.23 15.47
C SER A 3 -28.59 13.97 14.80
N ALA A 4 -27.71 14.16 13.82
CA ALA A 4 -26.83 13.12 13.32
C ALA A 4 -25.67 12.98 14.31
N ALA A 5 -25.71 11.93 15.14
CA ALA A 5 -24.61 11.61 16.03
C ALA A 5 -23.39 11.17 15.19
N SER A 6 -22.49 12.11 14.89
CA SER A 6 -21.17 11.81 14.34
C SER A 6 -20.32 11.21 15.44
N SER A 7 -20.20 9.88 15.48
CA SER A 7 -19.26 9.20 16.35
C SER A 7 -17.82 9.45 15.88
N SER A 8 -17.20 10.48 16.44
CA SER A 8 -15.79 10.84 16.24
C SER A 8 -14.86 9.90 17.01
N GLY A 9 -14.96 8.59 16.75
CA GLY A 9 -13.97 7.62 17.18
C GLY A 9 -12.76 7.67 16.24
N VAL A 10 -11.55 7.76 16.79
CA VAL A 10 -10.31 7.64 16.00
C VAL A 10 -10.30 6.26 15.35
N LYS A 11 -10.69 6.18 14.08
CA LYS A 11 -10.64 4.94 13.30
C LYS A 11 -9.18 4.49 13.25
N LYS A 12 -8.85 3.38 13.93
CA LYS A 12 -7.52 2.78 13.90
C LYS A 12 -7.11 2.56 12.43
N ARG A 13 -5.95 3.09 12.04
CA ARG A 13 -5.45 2.94 10.67
C ARG A 13 -5.19 1.47 10.39
N ARG A 14 -5.87 0.92 9.37
CA ARG A 14 -5.66 -0.45 8.89
C ARG A 14 -4.52 -0.47 7.86
N ALA A 15 -3.53 -1.33 8.08
CA ALA A 15 -2.49 -1.56 7.10
C ALA A 15 -3.00 -2.49 5.99
N LEU A 16 -3.04 -2.00 4.76
CA LEU A 16 -3.44 -2.75 3.56
C LEU A 16 -2.21 -3.39 2.90
N SER A 17 -2.34 -4.65 2.45
CA SER A 17 -1.30 -5.33 1.66
C SER A 17 -1.12 -4.68 0.29
N LEU A 18 0.03 -4.91 -0.33
CA LEU A 18 0.33 -4.42 -1.68
C LEU A 18 -0.64 -5.01 -2.71
N GLU A 19 -0.96 -6.30 -2.60
CA GLU A 19 -1.95 -6.98 -3.46
C GLU A 19 -3.33 -6.28 -3.44
N ILE A 20 -3.85 -5.94 -2.25
CA ILE A 20 -5.14 -5.25 -2.15
C ILE A 20 -5.07 -3.87 -2.82
N LYS A 21 -3.94 -3.16 -2.68
CA LYS A 21 -3.75 -1.85 -3.33
C LYS A 21 -3.67 -1.98 -4.85
N GLU A 22 -3.09 -3.05 -5.37
CA GLU A 22 -3.07 -3.35 -6.80
C GLU A 22 -4.47 -3.65 -7.33
N CYS A 23 -5.26 -4.45 -6.61
CA CYS A 23 -6.67 -4.67 -6.93
C CYS A 23 -7.46 -3.36 -6.98
N PHE A 24 -7.20 -2.40 -6.09
CA PHE A 24 -7.85 -1.08 -6.17
C PHE A 24 -7.50 -0.35 -7.46
N ILE A 25 -6.23 -0.38 -7.86
CA ILE A 25 -5.77 0.29 -9.07
C ILE A 25 -6.41 -0.37 -10.29
N ARG A 26 -6.40 -1.71 -10.36
CA ARG A 26 -7.05 -2.48 -11.44
C ARG A 26 -8.55 -2.18 -11.54
N ASP A 27 -9.26 -2.15 -10.41
CA ASP A 27 -10.70 -1.84 -10.37
C ASP A 27 -10.97 -0.41 -10.86
N ILE A 28 -10.12 0.56 -10.50
CA ILE A 28 -10.26 1.94 -10.97
C ILE A 28 -9.95 2.05 -12.47
N GLU A 29 -8.93 1.33 -12.96
CA GLU A 29 -8.55 1.31 -14.38
C GLU A 29 -9.57 0.59 -15.25
N SER A 30 -10.30 -0.39 -14.72
CA SER A 30 -11.42 -1.04 -15.40
C SER A 30 -12.68 -0.15 -15.49
N GLY A 31 -12.64 1.05 -14.92
CA GLY A 31 -13.72 2.05 -15.02
C GLY A 31 -14.62 2.14 -13.79
N LEU A 32 -14.32 1.43 -12.70
CA LEU A 32 -15.10 1.58 -11.46
C LEU A 32 -14.83 2.94 -10.82
N LYS A 33 -15.91 3.59 -10.39
CA LYS A 33 -15.82 4.85 -9.64
C LYS A 33 -15.07 4.59 -8.33
N LYS A 34 -14.15 5.49 -7.98
CA LYS A 34 -13.34 5.42 -6.74
C LYS A 34 -14.21 5.24 -5.48
N ALA A 35 -15.40 5.83 -5.46
CA ALA A 35 -16.37 5.68 -4.37
C ALA A 35 -16.98 4.27 -4.27
N SER A 36 -17.18 3.60 -5.41
CA SER A 36 -17.65 2.20 -5.44
C SER A 36 -16.56 1.25 -4.95
N VAL A 37 -15.31 1.49 -5.36
CA VAL A 37 -14.13 0.75 -4.85
C VAL A 37 -13.98 0.96 -3.34
N ALA A 38 -14.16 2.18 -2.85
CA ALA A 38 -14.13 2.48 -1.42
C ALA A 38 -15.15 1.65 -0.63
N ALA A 39 -16.39 1.56 -1.13
CA ALA A 39 -17.45 0.76 -0.53
C ALA A 39 -17.13 -0.75 -0.58
N LYS A 40 -16.69 -1.26 -1.75
CA LYS A 40 -16.36 -2.68 -1.97
C LYS A 40 -15.29 -3.19 -0.99
N TYR A 41 -14.30 -2.37 -0.68
CA TYR A 41 -13.18 -2.76 0.19
C TYR A 41 -13.27 -2.22 1.62
N GLY A 42 -14.36 -1.55 1.98
CA GLY A 42 -14.60 -1.01 3.32
C GLY A 42 -13.56 0.03 3.75
N VAL A 43 -13.10 0.85 2.82
CA VAL A 43 -12.06 1.88 3.02
C VAL A 43 -12.63 3.26 2.73
N SER A 44 -12.03 4.29 3.32
CA SER A 44 -12.46 5.65 3.06
C SER A 44 -12.05 6.12 1.66
N ASN A 45 -12.84 7.03 1.07
CA ASN A 45 -12.52 7.63 -0.23
C ASN A 45 -11.12 8.27 -0.26
N THR A 46 -10.71 8.93 0.83
CA THR A 46 -9.39 9.56 0.95
C THR A 46 -8.25 8.53 0.87
N THR A 47 -8.44 7.34 1.44
CA THR A 47 -7.50 6.22 1.32
C THR A 47 -7.36 5.76 -0.13
N VAL A 48 -8.47 5.56 -0.83
CA VAL A 48 -8.47 5.13 -2.24
C VAL A 48 -7.80 6.17 -3.14
N LEU A 49 -8.08 7.45 -2.95
CA LEU A 49 -7.42 8.56 -3.64
C LEU A 49 -5.90 8.56 -3.42
N THR A 50 -5.46 8.39 -2.17
CA THR A 50 -4.03 8.38 -1.82
C THR A 50 -3.30 7.18 -2.44
N ILE A 51 -3.93 6.00 -2.41
CA ILE A 51 -3.39 4.80 -3.07
C ILE A 51 -3.28 5.02 -4.57
N TYR A 52 -4.31 5.56 -5.20
CA TYR A 52 -4.31 5.82 -6.64
C TYR A 52 -3.26 6.85 -7.06
N LYS A 53 -3.03 7.91 -6.27
CA LYS A 53 -1.95 8.87 -6.51
C LYS A 53 -0.55 8.23 -6.44
N ASN A 54 -0.39 7.21 -5.60
CA ASN A 54 0.89 6.50 -5.42
C ASN A 54 1.00 5.24 -6.29
N LYS A 55 0.18 5.09 -7.34
CA LYS A 55 0.12 3.89 -8.19
C LYS A 55 1.47 3.55 -8.85
N ASP A 56 2.22 4.55 -9.29
CA ASP A 56 3.47 4.32 -10.03
C ASP A 56 4.56 3.75 -9.11
N LYS A 57 4.64 4.26 -7.88
CA LYS A 57 5.50 3.71 -6.83
C LYS A 57 5.13 2.26 -6.51
N LEU A 58 3.82 1.97 -6.41
CA LEU A 58 3.35 0.60 -6.16
C LEU A 58 3.77 -0.35 -7.30
N ARG A 59 3.65 0.07 -8.57
CA ARG A 59 4.06 -0.73 -9.73
C ARG A 59 5.57 -0.98 -9.78
N GLN A 60 6.38 0.05 -9.58
CA GLN A 60 7.84 -0.08 -9.57
C GLN A 60 8.31 -1.09 -8.53
N GLN A 61 7.66 -1.10 -7.36
CA GLN A 61 8.02 -2.02 -6.28
C GLN A 61 7.54 -3.45 -6.50
N LEU A 62 6.40 -3.62 -7.16
CA LEU A 62 5.94 -4.95 -7.59
C LEU A 62 6.93 -5.58 -8.57
N GLN A 63 7.53 -4.77 -9.44
CA GLN A 63 8.55 -5.21 -10.38
C GLN A 63 9.89 -5.52 -9.71
N GLN A 64 10.29 -4.75 -8.68
CA GLN A 64 11.55 -4.94 -7.97
C GLN A 64 11.51 -6.18 -7.05
N ASP A 65 10.38 -6.42 -6.38
CA ASP A 65 10.22 -7.53 -5.44
C ASP A 65 8.97 -8.36 -5.79
N SER A 66 9.09 -9.36 -6.67
CA SER A 66 7.98 -10.30 -6.98
C SER A 66 7.48 -11.08 -5.74
N SER A 67 8.29 -11.18 -4.68
CA SER A 67 7.91 -11.81 -3.40
C SER A 67 7.15 -10.87 -2.43
N SER A 68 6.91 -9.61 -2.82
CA SER A 68 6.39 -8.55 -1.94
C SER A 68 4.87 -8.51 -1.78
N LEU A 69 4.11 -9.36 -2.48
CA LEU A 69 2.64 -9.27 -2.57
C LEU A 69 1.94 -9.24 -1.19
N SER A 70 2.43 -10.03 -0.24
CA SER A 70 1.92 -10.12 1.14
C SER A 70 2.32 -8.95 2.04
N ARG A 71 3.30 -8.13 1.63
CA ARG A 71 3.88 -7.06 2.45
C ARG A 71 2.88 -5.91 2.63
N LYS A 72 2.70 -5.44 3.87
CA LYS A 72 1.77 -4.32 4.19
C LYS A 72 2.45 -2.95 4.21
N ARG A 73 3.76 -2.92 4.49
CA ARG A 73 4.55 -1.69 4.61
C ARG A 73 5.84 -1.81 3.82
N ILE A 74 6.12 -0.78 3.06
CA ILE A 74 7.38 -0.60 2.36
C ILE A 74 8.38 -0.04 3.36
N ARG A 75 9.52 -0.71 3.50
CA ARG A 75 10.67 -0.20 4.24
C ARG A 75 11.87 -0.25 3.31
N THR A 76 12.37 0.91 2.94
CA THR A 76 13.68 1.04 2.31
C THR A 76 14.72 1.02 3.43
N SER A 77 15.86 0.38 3.20
CA SER A 77 16.98 0.52 4.12
C SER A 77 17.49 1.96 4.08
N LYS A 78 18.01 2.44 5.21
CA LYS A 78 18.57 3.80 5.29
C LYS A 78 19.97 3.86 4.63
N TYR A 79 20.65 2.72 4.57
CA TYR A 79 22.00 2.56 4.04
C TYR A 79 22.04 1.27 3.21
N GLU A 80 21.48 1.34 2.01
CA GLU A 80 21.39 0.19 1.10
C GLU A 80 22.77 -0.29 0.63
N ASP A 81 23.72 0.63 0.53
CA ASP A 81 25.13 0.40 0.24
C ASP A 81 25.82 -0.42 1.34
N VAL A 82 25.59 -0.06 2.60
CA VAL A 82 26.13 -0.78 3.77
C VAL A 82 25.52 -2.18 3.87
N ASP A 83 24.20 -2.31 3.74
CA ASP A 83 23.52 -3.61 3.77
C ASP A 83 24.02 -4.51 2.63
N SER A 84 24.25 -3.95 1.44
CA SER A 84 24.80 -4.68 0.30
C SER A 84 26.24 -5.12 0.55
N ALA A 85 27.08 -4.27 1.13
CA ALA A 85 28.45 -4.62 1.48
C ALA A 85 28.52 -5.73 2.54
N LEU A 86 27.67 -5.65 3.57
CA LEU A 86 27.55 -6.69 4.60
C LEU A 86 27.06 -8.01 4.03
N PHE A 87 26.04 -7.98 3.16
CA PHE A 87 25.52 -9.19 2.52
C PHE A 87 26.57 -9.88 1.63
N ARG A 88 27.35 -9.08 0.89
CA ARG A 88 28.48 -9.60 0.09
C ARG A 88 29.53 -10.25 0.98
N TRP A 89 29.97 -9.55 2.04
CA TRP A 89 30.94 -10.08 2.98
C TRP A 89 30.47 -11.39 3.63
N PHE A 90 29.22 -11.43 4.09
CA PHE A 90 28.66 -12.62 4.73
C PHE A 90 28.64 -13.84 3.80
N ARG A 91 28.32 -13.63 2.51
CA ARG A 91 28.32 -14.70 1.50
C ARG A 91 29.71 -15.16 1.10
N GLU A 92 30.73 -14.34 1.32
CA GLU A 92 32.13 -14.63 0.94
C GLU A 92 32.94 -15.20 2.11
N VAL A 93 32.51 -14.96 3.35
CA VAL A 93 33.11 -15.49 4.58
C VAL A 93 32.47 -16.82 5.05
N SER A 94 31.33 -17.21 4.46
CA SER A 94 30.72 -18.54 4.65
C SER A 94 31.14 -19.50 3.54
#